data_AF-Q7P8G0-F1
#
_entry.id   AF-Q7P8G0-F1
#
_cell.length_a   1.000
_cell.length_b   1.000
_cell.length_c   1.000
_cell.angle_alpha   90.00
_cell.angle_beta   90.00
_cell.angle_gamma   90.00
#
_symmetry.space_group_name_H-M   'P 1'
#
loop_
_entity.id
_entity.type
_entity.pdbx_description
1 polymer ?
#
loop_
_entity_poly.entity_id
_entity_poly.type
_entity_poly.pdbx_seq_one_letter_code
_entity_poly.pdbx_strand_id
1 'polypeptide(L)'
;MKKLADLKEHYKKKIDEILNTKITIQECERYIRLYLEAEEAVLKGQEYTIDGQNLKRADLEQIRKGRIWWENKKSQIESGTGEGIRFFQIVPHEF
;
A
#
# COMPACT_ATOMS: atom_id res chain seq x y z
N MET A 1 -11.53 -31.57 26.21
CA MET A 1 -11.04 -30.18 26.03
C MET A 1 -10.30 -30.00 24.68
N LYS A 2 -10.95 -30.24 23.53
CA LYS A 2 -10.31 -30.12 22.19
C LYS A 2 -10.83 -28.95 21.32
N LYS A 3 -11.99 -28.37 21.65
CA LYS A 3 -12.62 -27.26 20.88
C LYS A 3 -11.79 -25.97 20.86
N LEU A 4 -11.11 -25.64 21.97
CA LEU A 4 -10.36 -24.38 22.08
C LEU A 4 -9.03 -24.41 21.31
N ALA A 5 -8.39 -25.57 21.22
CA ALA A 5 -7.16 -25.74 20.46
C ALA A 5 -7.43 -25.71 18.95
N ASP A 6 -8.46 -26.44 18.52
CA ASP A 6 -8.92 -26.49 17.13
C ASP A 6 -9.35 -25.10 16.60
N LEU A 7 -10.06 -24.34 17.46
CA LEU A 7 -10.46 -22.96 17.15
C LEU A 7 -9.26 -22.02 17.00
N LYS A 8 -8.26 -22.12 17.90
CA LYS A 8 -7.02 -21.33 17.81
C LYS A 8 -6.24 -21.67 16.54
N GLU A 9 -6.23 -22.93 16.14
CA GLU A 9 -5.57 -23.39 14.91
C GLU A 9 -6.27 -22.86 13.66
N HIS A 10 -7.62 -22.88 13.63
CA HIS A 10 -8.42 -22.28 12.57
C HIS A 10 -8.17 -20.77 12.43
N TYR A 11 -8.15 -20.03 13.55
CA TYR A 11 -7.85 -18.60 13.53
C TYR A 11 -6.43 -18.31 13.10
N LYS A 12 -5.45 -19.10 13.55
CA LYS A 12 -4.05 -18.96 13.13
C LYS A 12 -3.90 -19.20 11.62
N LYS A 13 -4.61 -20.19 11.07
CA LYS A 13 -4.61 -20.52 9.64
C LYS A 13 -5.31 -19.44 8.81
N LYS A 14 -6.43 -18.89 9.27
CA LYS A 14 -7.07 -17.73 8.61
C LYS A 14 -6.20 -16.48 8.66
N ILE A 15 -5.56 -16.21 9.79
CA ILE A 15 -4.63 -15.08 9.93
C ILE A 15 -3.45 -15.29 8.97
N ASP A 16 -2.90 -16.50 8.91
CA ASP A 16 -1.86 -16.87 7.93
C ASP A 16 -2.34 -16.69 6.50
N GLU A 17 -3.56 -17.11 6.14
CA GLU A 17 -4.13 -16.95 4.79
C GLU A 17 -4.40 -15.48 4.42
N ILE A 18 -4.84 -14.68 5.39
CA ILE A 18 -5.01 -13.23 5.25
C ILE A 18 -3.64 -12.54 5.09
N LEU A 19 -2.62 -12.97 5.85
CA LEU A 19 -1.25 -12.44 5.77
C LEU A 19 -0.48 -12.97 4.54
N ASN A 20 -0.84 -14.17 4.06
CA ASN A 20 -0.30 -14.88 2.90
C ASN A 20 -1.12 -14.60 1.63
N THR A 21 -2.07 -13.65 1.68
CA THR A 21 -2.38 -12.81 0.53
C THR A 21 -1.16 -11.91 0.30
N LYS A 22 -0.08 -12.56 -0.13
CA LYS A 22 1.27 -12.03 -0.17
C LYS A 22 1.26 -10.99 -1.27
N ILE A 23 1.25 -9.71 -0.89
CA ILE A 23 1.48 -8.62 -1.84
C ILE A 23 2.78 -8.97 -2.55
N THR A 24 2.67 -9.32 -3.84
CA THR A 24 3.84 -9.66 -4.65
C THR A 24 4.41 -8.38 -5.23
N ILE A 25 5.68 -8.44 -5.64
CA ILE A 25 6.32 -7.33 -6.36
C ILE A 25 5.49 -6.96 -7.59
N GLN A 26 4.97 -7.96 -8.31
CA GLN A 26 4.12 -7.76 -9.48
C GLN A 26 2.82 -7.02 -9.17
N GLU A 27 2.16 -7.33 -8.05
CA GLU A 27 0.97 -6.60 -7.63
C GLU A 27 1.32 -5.16 -7.24
N CYS A 28 2.44 -4.93 -6.53
CA CYS A 28 2.89 -3.56 -6.27
C CYS A 28 3.12 -2.78 -7.57
N GLU A 29 3.81 -3.36 -8.55
CA GLU A 29 4.06 -2.72 -9.85
C GLU A 29 2.78 -2.39 -10.60
N ARG A 30 1.81 -3.31 -10.56
CA ARG A 30 0.48 -3.09 -11.13
C ARG A 30 -0.21 -1.87 -10.50
N TYR A 31 -0.24 -1.78 -9.17
CA TYR A 31 -0.85 -0.63 -8.51
C TYR A 31 -0.08 0.67 -8.73
N ILE A 32 1.25 0.66 -8.67
CA ILE A 32 2.08 1.85 -8.97
C ILE A 32 1.72 2.41 -10.35
N ARG A 33 1.57 1.54 -11.35
CA ARG A 33 1.16 1.93 -12.70
C ARG A 33 -0.24 2.54 -12.72
N LEU A 34 -1.22 1.93 -12.05
CA LEU A 34 -2.58 2.49 -11.96
C LEU A 34 -2.59 3.90 -11.35
N TYR A 35 -1.80 4.12 -10.30
CA TYR A 35 -1.67 5.45 -9.70
C TYR A 35 -0.98 6.47 -10.63
N LEU A 36 0.02 6.04 -11.41
CA LEU A 36 0.66 6.90 -12.42
C LEU A 36 -0.31 7.29 -13.54
N GLU A 37 -1.11 6.34 -14.04
CA GLU A 37 -2.14 6.60 -15.04
C GLU A 37 -3.22 7.56 -14.50
N ALA A 38 -3.61 7.40 -13.23
CA ALA A 38 -4.51 8.32 -12.55
C ALA A 38 -3.89 9.71 -12.40
N GLU A 39 -2.62 9.84 -12.01
CA GLU A 39 -1.93 11.13 -11.94
C GLU A 39 -1.92 11.83 -13.31
N GLU A 40 -1.61 11.11 -14.38
CA GLU A 40 -1.58 11.68 -15.73
C GLU A 40 -2.98 12.15 -16.18
N ALA A 41 -4.01 11.31 -16.02
CA ALA A 41 -5.39 11.66 -16.35
C ALA A 41 -5.86 12.89 -15.58
N VAL A 42 -5.58 12.92 -14.28
CA VAL A 42 -5.96 14.01 -13.39
C VAL A 42 -5.22 15.32 -13.70
N LEU A 43 -3.95 15.24 -14.09
CA LEU A 43 -3.17 16.40 -14.55
C LEU A 43 -3.70 16.96 -15.87
N LYS A 44 -4.22 16.08 -16.75
CA LYS A 44 -4.93 16.44 -17.99
C LYS A 44 -6.35 16.99 -17.72
N GLY A 45 -6.81 16.98 -16.47
CA GLY A 45 -8.15 17.46 -16.08
C GLY A 45 -9.26 16.43 -16.26
N GLN A 46 -8.90 15.16 -16.42
CA GLN A 46 -9.84 14.04 -16.50
C GLN A 46 -10.05 13.41 -15.13
N GLU A 47 -11.20 12.76 -14.95
CA GLU A 47 -11.50 11.92 -13.79
C GLU A 47 -11.04 10.48 -14.06
N TYR A 48 -10.56 9.78 -13.04
CA TYR A 48 -10.04 8.42 -13.17
C TYR A 48 -10.55 7.53 -12.04
N THR A 49 -10.99 6.31 -12.35
CA THR A 49 -11.57 5.40 -11.34
C THR A 49 -10.63 4.25 -11.02
N ILE A 50 -10.18 4.13 -9.77
CA ILE A 50 -9.42 2.98 -9.25
C ILE A 50 -10.28 2.26 -8.22
N ASP A 51 -10.51 0.96 -8.41
CA ASP A 51 -11.21 0.10 -7.43
C ASP A 51 -12.59 0.64 -6.99
N GLY A 52 -13.30 1.30 -7.90
CA GLY A 52 -14.60 1.94 -7.63
C GLY A 52 -14.53 3.31 -6.97
N GLN A 53 -13.33 3.83 -6.68
CA GLN A 53 -13.11 5.20 -6.21
C GLN A 53 -12.83 6.14 -7.39
N ASN A 54 -13.61 7.22 -7.50
CA ASN A 54 -13.36 8.27 -8.48
C ASN A 54 -12.31 9.24 -7.93
N LEU A 55 -11.22 9.40 -8.68
CA LEU A 55 -10.07 10.25 -8.40
C LEU A 55 -10.08 11.44 -9.37
N LYS A 56 -10.00 12.65 -8.81
CA LYS A 56 -10.01 13.92 -9.54
C LYS A 56 -8.81 14.78 -9.14
N ARG A 57 -8.68 15.96 -9.75
CA ARG A 57 -7.56 16.90 -9.50
C ARG A 57 -7.42 17.37 -8.07
N ALA A 58 -8.53 17.47 -7.35
CA ALA A 58 -8.51 17.77 -5.92
C ALA A 58 -7.81 16.67 -5.10
N ASP A 59 -7.79 15.44 -5.59
CA ASP A 59 -7.26 14.26 -4.89
C ASP A 59 -5.82 13.92 -5.31
N LEU A 60 -5.17 14.77 -6.13
CA LEU A 60 -3.82 14.51 -6.64
C LEU A 60 -2.80 14.19 -5.52
N GLU A 61 -2.91 14.85 -4.37
CA GLU A 61 -2.08 14.55 -3.21
C GLU A 61 -2.34 13.13 -2.67
N GLN A 62 -3.60 12.70 -2.63
CA GLN A 62 -3.99 11.36 -2.20
C GLN A 62 -3.48 10.29 -3.17
N ILE A 63 -3.58 10.54 -4.48
CA ILE A 63 -3.07 9.66 -5.54
C ILE A 63 -1.56 9.47 -5.39
N ARG A 64 -0.80 10.56 -5.17
CA ARG A 64 0.64 10.51 -4.90
C ARG A 64 0.99 9.74 -3.64
N LYS A 65 0.25 9.98 -2.55
CA LYS A 65 0.42 9.23 -1.29
C LYS A 65 0.18 7.73 -1.49
N GLY A 66 -0.84 7.36 -2.27
CA GLY A 66 -1.12 5.98 -2.67
C GLY A 66 0.05 5.37 -3.45
N ARG A 67 0.56 6.07 -4.47
CA ARG A 67 1.74 5.63 -5.24
C ARG A 67 2.94 5.36 -4.34
N ILE A 68 3.30 6.34 -3.49
CA ILE A 68 4.43 6.25 -2.57
C ILE A 68 4.29 5.05 -1.60
N TRP A 69 3.06 4.77 -1.14
CA TRP A 69 2.81 3.61 -0.29
C TRP A 69 3.15 2.30 -1.01
N TRP A 70 2.72 2.14 -2.26
CA TRP A 70 3.02 0.94 -3.07
C TRP A 70 4.50 0.84 -3.44
N GLU A 71 5.17 1.95 -3.75
CA GLU A 71 6.62 1.99 -3.98
C GLU A 71 7.40 1.56 -2.73
N ASN A 72 7.02 2.07 -1.56
CA ASN A 72 7.59 1.65 -0.28
C ASN A 72 7.31 0.17 0.02
N LYS A 73 6.11 -0.33 -0.29
CA LYS A 73 5.80 -1.77 -0.14
C LYS A 73 6.64 -2.63 -1.06
N LYS A 74 6.80 -2.24 -2.34
CA LYS A 74 7.69 -2.91 -3.30
C LYS A 74 9.12 -2.95 -2.75
N SER A 75 9.66 -1.81 -2.32
CA SER A 75 11.01 -1.71 -1.78
C SER A 75 11.21 -2.55 -0.52
N GLN A 76 10.22 -2.63 0.37
CA GLN A 76 10.25 -3.50 1.55
C GLN A 76 10.30 -4.99 1.18
N ILE A 77 9.50 -5.40 0.19
CA ILE A 77 9.49 -6.78 -0.30
C ILE A 77 10.82 -7.12 -0.98
N GLU A 78 11.34 -6.23 -1.83
CA GLU A 78 12.63 -6.41 -2.53
C GLU A 78 13.82 -6.45 -1.56
N SER A 79 13.82 -5.60 -0.53
CA SER A 79 14.91 -5.52 0.43
C SER A 79 14.91 -6.68 1.44
N GLY A 80 13.87 -7.53 1.45
CA GLY A 80 13.72 -8.63 2.41
C GLY A 80 13.74 -8.20 3.88
N THR A 81 13.64 -6.90 4.14
CA THR A 81 13.88 -6.26 5.44
C THR A 81 12.53 -5.88 6.01
N GLY A 82 12.05 -6.67 6.99
CA GLY A 82 10.91 -6.30 7.80
C GLY A 82 11.16 -4.98 8.52
N GLU A 83 10.19 -4.07 8.42
CA GLU A 83 9.95 -2.89 9.27
C GLU A 83 11.19 -2.18 9.87
N GLY A 84 12.00 -1.56 9.01
CA GLY A 84 12.94 -0.53 9.43
C GLY A 84 12.37 0.86 9.17
N ILE A 85 11.59 1.41 10.12
CA ILE A 85 11.06 2.78 10.05
C ILE A 85 12.23 3.76 9.96
N ARG A 86 12.44 4.38 8.79
CA ARG A 86 13.37 5.52 8.66
C ARG A 86 12.61 6.80 8.97
N PHE A 87 12.60 7.19 10.24
CA PHE A 87 12.15 8.52 10.66
C PHE A 87 13.08 9.57 10.01
N PHE A 88 12.57 10.34 9.05
CA PHE A 88 13.20 11.60 8.68
C PHE A 88 12.87 12.61 9.79
N GLN A 89 13.80 12.83 10.70
CA GLN A 89 13.71 13.94 11.64
C GLN A 89 14.00 15.22 10.86
N ILE A 90 12.95 15.99 10.55
CA ILE A 90 13.05 17.30 9.93
C ILE A 90 13.72 18.26 10.95
N VAL A 91 14.72 18.98 10.47
CA VAL A 91 15.61 19.89 11.21
C VAL A 91 14.80 21.04 11.86
N PRO A 92 15.16 21.53 13.06
CA PRO A 92 14.45 22.64 13.72
C PRO A 92 14.47 23.92 12.89
N HIS A 93 13.32 24.57 12.77
CA HIS A 93 13.17 25.91 12.21
C HIS A 93 13.19 26.94 13.36
N GLU A 94 14.36 27.58 13.46
CA GLU A 94 14.65 28.95 13.90
C GLU A 94 14.56 29.34 15.40
N PHE A 95 15.67 29.91 15.86
CA PHE A 95 15.82 30.77 17.04
C PHE A 95 15.52 32.22 16.65
#